data_AF-A0A847YSI9-F1
#
_entry.id   AF-A0A847YSI9-F1
#
_cell.length_a   1.000
_cell.length_b   1.000
_cell.length_c   1.000
_cell.angle_alpha   90.00
_cell.angle_beta   90.00
_cell.angle_gamma   90.00
#
_symmetry.space_group_name_H-M   'P 1'
#
loop_
_entity.id
_entity.type
_entity.pdbx_description
1 polymer ?
#
loop_
_entity_poly.entity_id
_entity_poly.type
_entity_poly.pdbx_seq_one_letter_code
_entity_poly.pdbx_strand_id
1 'polypeptide(L)'
;GHTYKVKVTLWGNIDLKTNMLVDVGVLKDLIIKPHDHKCLNLTMNTENPTMEFMAWKFAHDLDEVLPENIDEISVEVWETRTASAYYCLDREVE
;
A
#
# COMPACT_ATOMS: atom_id res chain seq x y z
N GLY A 1 -11.12 16.97 0.90
CA GLY A 1 -10.42 16.24 1.98
C GLY A 1 -11.33 15.13 2.43
N HIS A 2 -10.79 13.93 2.65
CA HIS A 2 -11.60 12.70 2.77
C HIS A 2 -11.05 11.80 3.87
N THR A 3 -11.91 10.99 4.45
CA THR A 3 -11.48 9.83 5.25
C THR A 3 -11.25 8.68 4.28
N TYR A 4 -10.03 8.59 3.77
CA TYR A 4 -9.65 7.49 2.88
C TYR A 4 -9.65 6.17 3.64
N LYS A 5 -10.12 5.13 2.98
CA LYS A 5 -9.86 3.75 3.40
C LYS A 5 -8.82 3.18 2.46
N VAL A 6 -7.86 2.44 3.00
CA VAL A 6 -6.83 1.75 2.22
C VAL A 6 -6.86 0.28 2.63
N LYS A 7 -6.92 -0.61 1.64
CA LYS A 7 -6.80 -2.06 1.83
C LYS A 7 -5.57 -2.50 1.07
N VAL A 8 -4.67 -3.17 1.79
CA VAL A 8 -3.52 -3.84 1.21
C VAL A 8 -3.79 -5.34 1.26
N THR A 9 -3.57 -6.01 0.13
CA THR A 9 -3.60 -7.46 0.01
C THR A 9 -2.24 -7.90 -0.47
N LEU A 10 -1.67 -8.90 0.21
CA LEU A 10 -0.37 -9.47 -0.13
C LEU A 10 -0.56 -10.95 -0.44
N TRP A 11 0.07 -11.43 -1.49
CA TRP A 11 0.17 -12.86 -1.79
C TRP A 11 1.62 -13.29 -1.84
N GLY A 12 1.89 -14.50 -1.39
CA GLY A 12 3.23 -15.04 -1.35
C GLY A 12 3.34 -16.28 -0.47
N ASN A 13 4.58 -16.65 -0.16
CA ASN A 13 4.92 -17.81 0.63
C ASN A 13 5.06 -17.46 2.11
N ILE A 14 4.59 -18.34 3.00
CA ILE A 14 4.73 -18.14 4.45
C ILE A 14 6.20 -18.32 4.86
N ASP A 15 6.74 -17.38 5.63
CA ASP A 15 8.04 -17.54 6.28
C ASP A 15 7.93 -18.65 7.35
N LEU A 16 8.70 -19.72 7.20
CA LEU A 16 8.64 -20.90 8.07
C LEU A 16 9.16 -20.67 9.49
N LYS A 17 9.92 -19.59 9.73
CA LYS A 17 10.45 -19.27 11.07
C LYS A 17 9.42 -18.51 11.91
N THR A 18 8.74 -17.56 11.28
CA THR A 18 7.74 -16.69 11.93
C THR A 18 6.32 -17.25 11.81
N ASN A 19 6.10 -18.16 10.85
CA ASN A 19 4.79 -18.68 10.47
C ASN A 19 3.81 -17.57 10.05
N MET A 20 4.34 -16.50 9.46
CA MET A 20 3.59 -15.35 8.93
C MET A 20 4.01 -15.06 7.49
N LEU A 21 3.13 -14.41 6.74
CA LEU A 21 3.47 -13.87 5.41
C LEU A 21 4.35 -12.61 5.56
N VAL A 22 3.93 -11.69 6.45
CA VAL A 22 4.65 -10.48 6.84
C VAL A 22 4.20 -10.02 8.22
N ASP A 23 5.03 -9.23 8.92
CA ASP A 23 4.60 -8.46 10.09
C ASP A 23 3.73 -7.26 9.66
N VAL A 24 2.45 -7.28 10.08
CA VAL A 24 1.46 -6.24 9.75
C VAL A 24 1.82 -4.86 10.35
N GLY A 25 2.62 -4.83 11.42
CA GLY A 25 3.05 -3.58 12.05
C GLY A 25 3.85 -2.69 11.09
N VAL A 26 4.65 -3.31 10.22
CA VAL A 26 5.46 -2.63 9.19
C VAL A 26 4.56 -1.85 8.22
N LEU A 27 3.44 -2.45 7.79
CA LEU A 27 2.53 -1.86 6.82
C LEU A 27 1.95 -0.53 7.31
N LYS A 28 1.47 -0.47 8.56
CA LYS A 28 0.82 0.73 9.11
C LYS A 28 1.76 1.92 9.20
N ASP A 29 3.02 1.64 9.54
CA ASP A 29 4.01 2.68 9.77
C ASP A 29 4.51 3.31 8.48
N LEU A 30 4.45 2.55 7.38
CA LEU A 30 4.87 2.99 6.06
C LEU A 30 3.78 3.80 5.33
N ILE A 31 2.57 3.25 5.19
CA ILE A 31 1.59 3.84 4.26
C ILE A 31 0.56 4.76 4.94
N ILE A 32 0.37 4.68 6.26
CA ILE A 32 -0.67 5.48 6.96
C ILE A 32 -0.05 6.64 7.73
N LYS A 33 0.90 6.37 8.64
CA LYS A 33 1.48 7.40 9.53
C LYS A 33 2.05 8.61 8.79
N PRO A 34 2.69 8.49 7.61
CA PRO A 34 3.24 9.65 6.92
C PRO A 34 2.17 10.60 6.37
N HIS A 35 0.94 10.13 6.13
CA HIS A 35 -0.11 10.85 5.41
C HIS A 35 -1.33 11.21 6.27
N ASP A 36 -1.56 10.48 7.37
CA ASP A 36 -2.73 10.70 8.21
C ASP A 36 -2.75 12.12 8.82
N HIS A 37 -3.93 12.73 8.83
CA HIS A 37 -4.17 14.12 9.26
C HIS A 37 -3.30 15.20 8.56
N LYS A 38 -2.83 14.95 7.34
CA LYS A 38 -1.96 15.89 6.60
C LYS A 38 -2.49 16.24 5.21
N CYS A 39 -1.86 17.25 4.59
CA CYS A 39 -2.08 17.59 3.19
C CYS A 39 -1.36 16.58 2.29
N LEU A 40 -2.13 15.83 1.48
CA LEU A 40 -1.58 14.79 0.59
C LEU A 40 -0.63 15.36 -0.47
N ASN A 41 -0.94 16.53 -1.03
CA ASN A 41 -0.07 17.18 -2.02
C ASN A 41 1.37 17.37 -1.50
N LEU A 42 1.51 17.74 -0.22
CA LEU A 42 2.81 17.94 0.41
C LEU A 42 3.48 16.62 0.79
N THR A 43 2.73 15.69 1.38
CA THR A 43 3.29 14.41 1.87
C THR A 43 3.63 13.43 0.76
N MET A 44 2.93 13.49 -0.37
CA MET A 44 3.17 12.64 -1.54
C MET A 44 3.94 13.36 -2.66
N ASN A 45 4.32 14.62 -2.45
CA ASN A 45 5.07 15.45 -3.40
C ASN A 45 4.45 15.45 -4.81
N THR A 46 3.15 15.68 -4.89
CA THR A 46 2.40 15.71 -6.16
C THR A 46 1.35 16.83 -6.12
N GLU A 47 1.11 17.48 -7.26
CA GLU A 47 0.04 18.45 -7.39
C GLU A 47 -1.35 17.80 -7.41
N ASN A 48 -1.43 16.51 -7.76
CA ASN A 48 -2.70 15.79 -7.93
C ASN A 48 -2.65 14.39 -7.25
N PRO A 49 -2.95 14.29 -5.95
CA PRO A 49 -2.95 13.03 -5.22
C PRO A 49 -4.27 12.26 -5.47
N THR A 50 -4.48 11.78 -6.70
CA THR A 50 -5.68 10.99 -7.03
C THR A 50 -5.64 9.60 -6.39
N MET A 51 -6.79 8.91 -6.29
CA MET A 51 -6.83 7.56 -5.73
C MET A 51 -5.97 6.56 -6.50
N GLU A 52 -5.91 6.69 -7.82
CA GLU A 52 -5.07 5.87 -8.70
C GLU A 52 -3.59 6.09 -8.38
N PHE A 53 -3.16 7.36 -8.26
CA PHE A 53 -1.80 7.69 -7.89
C PHE A 53 -1.46 7.19 -6.48
N MET A 54 -2.38 7.30 -5.53
CA MET A 54 -2.21 6.79 -4.16
C MET A 54 -2.04 5.27 -4.15
N ALA A 55 -2.90 4.52 -4.85
CA ALA A 55 -2.83 3.06 -4.91
C ALA A 55 -1.51 2.58 -5.54
N TRP A 56 -1.10 3.21 -6.66
CA TRP A 56 0.19 2.97 -7.29
C TRP A 56 1.35 3.25 -6.33
N LYS A 57 1.36 4.45 -5.72
CA LYS A 57 2.45 4.86 -4.84
C LYS A 57 2.59 3.95 -3.62
N PHE A 58 1.49 3.59 -2.98
CA PHE A 58 1.54 2.69 -1.82
C PHE A 58 2.02 1.30 -2.18
N ALA A 59 1.67 0.76 -3.36
CA ALA A 59 2.19 -0.53 -3.80
C ALA A 59 3.72 -0.50 -3.97
N HIS A 60 4.25 0.55 -4.59
CA HIS A 60 5.71 0.71 -4.78
C HIS A 60 6.45 1.04 -3.48
N ASP A 61 5.92 1.89 -2.61
CA ASP A 61 6.51 2.17 -1.30
C ASP A 61 6.57 0.89 -0.42
N LEU A 62 5.61 -0.03 -0.60
CA LEU A 62 5.63 -1.34 0.06
C LEU A 62 6.64 -2.30 -0.58
N ASP A 63 6.77 -2.31 -1.91
CA ASP A 63 7.72 -3.16 -2.62
C ASP A 63 9.17 -2.94 -2.18
N GLU A 64 9.55 -1.69 -1.89
CA GLU A 64 10.90 -1.31 -1.43
C GLU A 64 11.32 -1.95 -0.09
N VAL A 65 10.36 -2.45 0.69
CA VAL A 65 10.57 -2.90 2.08
C VAL A 65 10.00 -4.28 2.37
N LEU A 66 9.09 -4.78 1.53
CA LEU A 66 8.51 -6.10 1.69
C LEU A 66 9.50 -7.19 1.29
N PRO A 67 9.55 -8.29 2.07
CA PRO A 67 10.49 -9.38 1.83
C PRO A 67 10.21 -10.08 0.50
N GLU A 68 11.22 -10.77 -0.04
CA GLU A 68 11.16 -11.43 -1.36
C GLU A 68 10.13 -12.57 -1.45
N ASN A 69 9.64 -13.10 -0.33
CA ASN A 69 8.61 -14.13 -0.31
C ASN A 69 7.19 -13.63 -0.67
N ILE A 70 7.03 -12.34 -0.95
CA ILE A 70 5.78 -11.75 -1.46
C ILE A 70 5.86 -11.71 -2.98
N ASP A 71 4.89 -12.33 -3.64
CA ASP A 71 4.80 -12.43 -5.10
C ASP A 71 3.86 -11.35 -5.70
N GLU A 72 2.90 -10.86 -4.91
CA GLU A 72 1.92 -9.86 -5.36
C GLU A 72 1.63 -8.84 -4.24
N ILE A 73 1.53 -7.57 -4.62
CA ILE A 73 1.05 -6.48 -3.78
C ILE A 73 -0.14 -5.83 -4.49
N SER A 74 -1.32 -5.88 -3.89
CA SER A 74 -2.46 -5.13 -4.37
C SER A 74 -2.99 -4.14 -3.34
N VAL A 75 -3.25 -2.92 -3.81
CA VAL A 75 -3.74 -1.80 -3.00
C VAL A 75 -5.04 -1.27 -3.58
N GLU A 76 -6.05 -1.18 -2.73
CA GLU A 76 -7.30 -0.51 -3.04
C GLU A 76 -7.50 0.70 -2.12
N VAL A 77 -7.81 1.85 -2.73
CA VAL A 77 -8.02 3.13 -2.03
C VAL A 77 -9.44 3.60 -2.29
N TRP A 78 -10.21 3.84 -1.23
CA TRP A 78 -11.55 4.43 -1.29
C TRP A 78 -11.52 5.87 -0.78
N GLU A 79 -11.92 6.82 -1.62
CA GLU A 79 -12.18 8.21 -1.21
C GLU A 79 -13.56 8.35 -0.58
N THR A 80 -14.54 7.58 -1.08
CA THR A 80 -15.92 7.56 -0.58
C THR A 80 -16.44 6.13 -0.49
N ARG A 81 -17.71 5.95 -0.08
CA ARG A 81 -18.32 4.61 0.00
C ARG A 81 -18.51 3.93 -1.36
N THR A 82 -18.52 4.69 -2.45
CA THR A 82 -18.89 4.21 -3.80
C THR A 82 -17.82 4.50 -4.85
N ALA A 83 -16.69 5.08 -4.46
CA ALA A 83 -15.59 5.41 -5.36
C ALA A 83 -14.27 4.87 -4.77
N SER A 84 -13.62 3.99 -5.54
CA SER A 84 -12.28 3.47 -5.26
C SER A 84 -11.42 3.39 -6.50
N ALA A 85 -10.11 3.30 -6.28
CA ALA A 85 -9.13 2.87 -7.28
C ALA A 85 -8.38 1.64 -6.75
N TYR A 86 -8.07 0.72 -7.66
CA TYR A 86 -7.34 -0.50 -7.39
C TYR A 86 -6.07 -0.55 -8.24
N TYR A 87 -4.97 -0.96 -7.63
CA TYR A 87 -3.70 -1.20 -8.31
C TYR A 87 -3.11 -2.53 -7.84
N CYS A 88 -2.54 -3.29 -8.78
CA CYS A 88 -1.87 -4.57 -8.54
C CYS A 88 -0.46 -4.51 -9.10
N LEU A 89 0.51 -4.93 -8.30
CA LEU A 89 1.91 -5.07 -8.66
C LEU A 89 2.29 -6.55 -8.51
N ASP A 90 2.54 -7.20 -9.64
CA ASP A 90 3.15 -8.52 -9.69
C ASP A 90 4.66 -8.37 -9.51
N ARG A 91 5.26 -9.15 -8.61
CA ARG A 91 6.70 -9.18 -8.36
C ARG A 91 7.29 -10.37 -9.10
N GLU A 92 8.19 -10.10 -10.04
CA GLU A 92 8.99 -11.16 -10.63
C GLU A 92 10.05 -11.57 -9.61
N VAL A 93 9.86 -12.74 -8.99
CA VAL A 93 10.87 -13.35 -8.11
C VAL A 93 11.85 -14.10 -9.01
N GLU A 94 13.07 -13.57 -9.18
CA GLU A 94 14.18 -14.26 -9.87
C GLU A 94 14.68 -15.49 -9.09
#